data_AF-A0A9W5Z4L1-F1
#
_entry.id   AF-A0A9W5Z4L1-F1
#
_cell.length_a   1.000
_cell.length_b   1.000
_cell.length_c   1.000
_cell.angle_alpha   90.00
_cell.angle_beta   90.00
_cell.angle_gamma   90.00
#
_symmetry.space_group_name_H-M   'P 1'
#
loop_
_entity.id
_entity.type
_entity.pdbx_description
1 polymer ?
#
loop_
_entity_poly.entity_id
_entity_poly.type
_entity_poly.pdbx_seq_one_letter_code
_entity_poly.pdbx_strand_id
1 'polypeptide(L)'
;MYGNMQKTEQSIMLDLEMLDQNTSASIEYKISGLQKATDLILSKTMEAHEDIKRLTQDALIRELPEAQYAAFDTYKKEMPPPPYCHKDTRKRILYEIQKWGNGGDDNCIFWLRGMAGTGKSTIARTAAKMFNDQLLLGAS
;
A
#
# COMPACT_ATOMS: atom_id res chain seq x y z
N MET A 1 -42.10 34.51 -61.29
CA MET A 1 -42.56 33.94 -60.00
C MET A 1 -41.83 32.64 -59.64
N TYR A 2 -41.73 31.65 -60.54
CA TYR A 2 -41.12 30.35 -60.26
C TYR A 2 -39.64 30.37 -59.80
N GLY A 3 -38.79 31.20 -60.43
CA GLY A 3 -37.37 31.31 -60.07
C GLY A 3 -37.06 31.99 -58.73
N ASN A 4 -38.00 32.77 -58.17
CA ASN A 4 -37.82 33.33 -56.82
C ASN A 4 -38.13 32.28 -55.75
N MET A 5 -39.10 31.40 -56.01
CA MET A 5 -39.49 30.33 -55.11
C MET A 5 -38.37 29.28 -54.96
N GLN A 6 -37.72 28.91 -56.07
CA GLN A 6 -36.54 28.00 -56.05
C GLN A 6 -35.35 28.59 -55.28
N LYS A 7 -35.11 29.90 -55.39
CA LYS A 7 -34.05 30.57 -54.61
C LYS A 7 -34.34 30.58 -53.11
N THR A 8 -35.60 30.79 -52.73
CA THR A 8 -36.01 30.73 -51.32
C THR A 8 -35.86 29.31 -50.76
N GLU A 9 -36.26 28.28 -51.51
CA GLU A 9 -36.10 26.88 -51.12
C GLU A 9 -34.61 26.50 -50.92
N GLN A 10 -33.74 26.92 -51.85
CA GLN A 10 -32.29 26.73 -51.72
C GLN A 10 -31.70 27.44 -50.51
N SER A 11 -32.16 28.66 -50.22
CA SER A 11 -31.71 29.42 -49.03
C SER A 11 -32.09 28.71 -47.73
N ILE A 12 -33.33 28.21 -47.62
CA ILE A 12 -33.80 27.48 -46.43
C ILE A 12 -32.99 26.20 -46.23
N MET A 13 -32.69 25.48 -47.32
CA MET A 13 -31.88 24.26 -47.26
C MET A 13 -30.48 24.54 -46.73
N LEU A 14 -29.82 25.59 -47.23
CA LEU A 14 -28.49 26.01 -46.76
C LEU A 14 -28.51 26.45 -45.28
N ASP A 15 -29.53 27.18 -44.86
CA ASP A 15 -29.66 27.61 -43.46
C ASP A 15 -29.88 26.41 -42.51
N LEU A 16 -30.66 25.42 -42.93
CA LEU A 16 -30.86 24.18 -42.18
C LEU A 16 -29.56 23.36 -42.08
N GLU A 17 -28.79 23.26 -43.17
CA GLU A 17 -27.48 22.59 -43.15
C GLU A 17 -26.47 23.31 -42.23
N MET A 18 -26.41 24.64 -42.31
CA MET A 18 -25.54 25.43 -41.40
C MET A 18 -25.96 25.28 -39.94
N LEU A 19 -27.27 25.24 -39.66
CA LEU A 19 -27.76 25.04 -38.30
C LEU A 19 -27.40 23.63 -37.77
N ASP A 20 -27.54 22.60 -38.61
CA ASP A 20 -27.20 21.21 -38.25
C ASP A 20 -25.69 21.05 -37.95
N GLN A 21 -24.83 21.64 -38.78
CA GLN A 21 -23.38 21.63 -38.55
C GLN A 21 -22.99 22.37 -37.26
N ASN A 22 -23.57 23.54 -37.02
CA ASN A 22 -23.28 24.33 -35.82
C ASN A 22 -23.75 23.64 -34.54
N THR A 23 -24.94 23.01 -34.57
CA THR A 23 -25.46 22.27 -33.42
C THR A 23 -24.61 21.03 -33.14
N SER A 24 -24.20 20.29 -34.18
CA SER A 24 -23.28 19.15 -34.06
C SER A 24 -21.94 19.54 -33.44
N ALA A 25 -21.31 20.60 -33.95
CA ALA A 25 -20.04 21.12 -33.40
C ALA A 25 -20.16 21.54 -31.92
N SER A 26 -21.28 22.16 -31.54
CA SER A 26 -21.55 22.54 -30.16
C SER A 26 -21.72 21.33 -29.23
N ILE A 27 -22.39 20.27 -29.72
CA ILE A 27 -22.54 19.00 -28.99
C ILE A 27 -21.20 18.33 -28.78
N GLU A 28 -20.39 18.21 -29.83
CA GLU A 28 -19.04 17.61 -29.75
C GLU A 28 -18.14 18.34 -28.75
N TYR A 29 -18.17 19.68 -28.77
CA TYR A 29 -17.42 20.49 -27.82
C TYR A 29 -17.83 20.19 -26.36
N LYS A 30 -19.14 20.11 -26.09
CA LYS A 30 -19.65 19.77 -24.76
C LYS A 30 -19.33 18.34 -24.35
N ILE A 31 -19.44 17.37 -25.26
CA ILE A 31 -19.07 15.97 -25.01
C ILE A 31 -17.59 15.86 -24.66
N SER A 32 -16.72 16.56 -25.40
CA SER A 32 -15.28 16.60 -25.09
C SER A 32 -14.99 17.16 -23.71
N GLY A 33 -15.71 18.22 -23.30
CA GLY A 33 -15.62 18.77 -21.95
C GLY A 33 -16.04 17.77 -20.88
N LEU A 34 -17.16 17.07 -21.10
CA LEU A 34 -17.66 16.04 -20.17
C LEU A 34 -16.71 14.84 -20.06
N GLN A 35 -16.13 14.40 -21.17
CA GLN A 35 -15.14 13.31 -21.18
C GLN A 35 -13.93 13.67 -20.31
N LYS A 36 -13.34 14.85 -20.52
CA LYS A 36 -12.20 15.33 -19.71
C LYS A 36 -12.51 15.42 -18.22
N ALA A 37 -13.71 15.92 -17.87
CA ALA A 37 -14.14 16.00 -16.48
C ALA A 37 -14.29 14.60 -15.86
N THR A 38 -14.82 13.65 -16.63
CA THR A 38 -15.00 12.25 -16.19
C THR A 38 -13.65 11.57 -15.94
N ASP A 39 -12.67 11.75 -16.83
CA ASP A 39 -11.33 11.20 -16.66
C ASP A 39 -10.60 11.77 -15.43
N LEU A 40 -10.79 13.07 -15.18
CA LEU A 40 -10.25 13.72 -13.99
C LEU A 40 -10.90 13.19 -12.71
N ILE A 41 -12.21 12.98 -12.71
CA ILE A 41 -12.92 12.40 -11.56
C ILE A 41 -12.48 10.95 -11.33
N LEU A 42 -12.33 10.17 -12.40
CA LEU A 42 -11.92 8.77 -12.31
C LEU A 42 -10.53 8.65 -11.69
N SER A 43 -9.55 9.41 -12.19
CA SER A 43 -8.19 9.42 -11.64
C SER A 43 -8.15 9.81 -10.16
N LYS A 44 -8.83 10.90 -9.78
CA LYS A 44 -8.93 11.32 -8.38
C LYS A 44 -9.64 10.29 -7.50
N THR A 45 -10.65 9.60 -8.03
CA THR A 45 -11.37 8.56 -7.28
C THR A 45 -10.49 7.33 -7.05
N MET A 46 -9.67 6.96 -8.03
CA MET A 46 -8.71 5.86 -7.90
C MET A 46 -7.65 6.17 -6.83
N GLU A 47 -7.11 7.38 -6.83
CA GLU A 47 -6.17 7.84 -5.78
C GLU A 47 -6.81 7.77 -4.39
N ALA A 48 -8.00 8.36 -4.24
CA ALA A 48 -8.71 8.33 -2.95
C ALA A 48 -9.04 6.90 -2.49
N HIS A 49 -9.37 5.99 -3.41
CA HIS A 49 -9.64 4.60 -3.08
C HIS A 49 -8.39 3.89 -2.53
N GLU A 50 -7.23 4.12 -3.15
CA GLU A 50 -5.96 3.54 -2.71
C GLU A 50 -5.57 4.06 -1.30
N ASP A 51 -5.78 5.36 -1.05
CA ASP A 51 -5.53 5.95 0.26
C ASP A 51 -6.47 5.40 1.34
N ILE A 52 -7.78 5.30 1.05
CA ILE A 52 -8.75 4.70 1.97
C ILE A 52 -8.38 3.24 2.27
N LYS A 53 -7.93 2.49 1.27
CA LYS A 53 -7.48 1.10 1.44
C LYS A 53 -6.29 1.02 2.39
N ARG A 54 -5.28 1.88 2.23
CA ARG A 54 -4.11 1.94 3.14
C ARG A 54 -4.52 2.30 4.57
N LEU A 55 -5.34 3.33 4.74
CA LEU A 55 -5.83 3.76 6.05
C LEU A 55 -6.63 2.65 6.75
N THR A 56 -7.50 1.96 6.00
CA THR A 56 -8.29 0.84 6.53
C THR A 56 -7.39 -0.32 6.93
N GLN A 57 -6.38 -0.65 6.12
CA GLN A 57 -5.41 -1.70 6.44
C GLN A 57 -4.62 -1.37 7.71
N ASP A 58 -4.15 -0.13 7.87
CA ASP A 58 -3.45 0.30 9.08
C ASP A 58 -4.35 0.27 10.31
N ALA A 59 -5.62 0.67 10.17
CA ALA A 59 -6.60 0.59 11.25
C ALA A 59 -6.82 -0.86 11.69
N LEU A 60 -7.02 -1.77 10.74
CA LEU A 60 -7.19 -3.20 11.02
C LEU A 60 -5.96 -3.81 11.70
N ILE A 61 -4.75 -3.44 11.28
CA ILE A 61 -3.51 -3.91 11.92
C ILE A 61 -3.44 -3.45 13.38
N ARG A 62 -3.87 -2.22 13.68
CA ARG A 62 -3.89 -1.69 15.06
C ARG A 62 -4.95 -2.37 15.93
N GLU A 63 -6.03 -2.87 15.34
CA GLU A 63 -7.07 -3.60 16.06
C GLU A 63 -6.69 -5.05 16.38
N LEU A 64 -5.64 -5.59 15.75
CA LEU A 64 -5.17 -6.94 16.06
C LEU A 64 -4.69 -7.03 17.51
N PRO A 65 -5.15 -8.03 18.28
CA PRO A 65 -4.72 -8.18 19.66
C PRO A 65 -3.22 -8.49 19.72
N GLU A 66 -2.47 -7.68 20.46
CA GLU A 66 -1.09 -7.98 20.78
C GLU A 66 -1.03 -9.11 21.83
N ALA A 67 -0.19 -10.10 21.60
CA ALA A 67 0.07 -11.10 22.63
C ALA A 67 0.75 -10.44 23.83
N GLN A 68 0.31 -10.77 25.04
CA GLN A 68 0.95 -10.25 26.26
C GLN A 68 2.45 -10.55 26.25
N TYR A 69 3.25 -9.53 26.52
CA TYR A 69 4.71 -9.61 26.55
C TYR A 69 5.36 -9.96 25.19
N ALA A 70 4.73 -9.58 24.07
CA ALA A 70 5.27 -9.78 22.73
C ALA A 70 6.42 -8.80 22.40
N ALA A 71 6.31 -7.56 22.89
CA ALA A 71 7.33 -6.54 22.69
C ALA A 71 8.70 -6.93 23.30
N PHE A 72 9.77 -6.41 22.71
CA PHE A 72 11.13 -6.64 23.19
C PHE A 72 11.27 -6.21 24.66
N ASP A 73 11.99 -7.03 25.43
CA ASP A 73 12.28 -6.81 26.86
C ASP A 73 11.04 -6.66 27.77
N THR A 74 9.87 -7.14 27.31
CA THR A 74 8.67 -7.21 28.15
C THR A 74 8.48 -8.61 28.72
N TYR A 75 8.11 -8.67 30.01
CA TYR A 75 7.82 -9.91 30.74
C TYR A 75 7.07 -9.59 32.05
N LYS A 76 6.53 -10.62 32.71
CA LYS A 76 5.90 -10.50 34.03
C LYS A 76 6.93 -10.03 35.06
N LYS A 77 6.72 -8.86 35.68
CA LYS A 77 7.66 -8.28 36.65
C LYS A 77 7.82 -9.14 37.91
N GLU A 78 6.83 -9.98 38.21
CA GLU A 78 6.86 -10.94 39.32
C GLU A 78 7.72 -12.17 39.02
N MET A 79 8.12 -12.38 37.76
CA MET A 79 8.96 -13.48 37.32
C MET A 79 10.39 -13.00 37.02
N PRO A 80 11.40 -13.87 37.18
CA PRO A 80 12.73 -13.56 36.72
C PRO A 80 12.72 -13.28 35.20
N PRO A 81 13.61 -12.40 34.72
CA PRO A 81 13.70 -12.10 33.29
C PRO A 81 13.96 -13.37 32.48
N PRO A 82 13.34 -13.50 31.30
CA PRO A 82 13.51 -14.69 30.48
C PRO A 82 14.98 -14.85 30.06
N PRO A 83 15.52 -16.08 30.04
CA PRO A 83 16.92 -16.30 29.78
C PRO A 83 17.29 -16.03 28.32
N TYR A 84 18.56 -15.69 28.13
CA TYR A 84 19.25 -15.66 26.85
C TYR A 84 20.03 -16.96 26.62
N CYS A 85 20.58 -17.14 25.41
CA CYS A 85 21.51 -18.23 25.14
C CYS A 85 22.70 -18.14 26.09
N HIS A 86 23.15 -19.28 26.62
CA HIS A 86 24.39 -19.32 27.38
C HIS A 86 25.55 -18.88 26.50
N LYS A 87 26.55 -18.25 27.14
CA LYS A 87 27.80 -17.87 26.47
C LYS A 87 28.35 -19.07 25.70
N ASP A 88 28.84 -18.77 24.51
CA ASP A 88 29.44 -19.74 23.59
C ASP A 88 28.53 -20.84 23.03
N THR A 89 27.22 -20.80 23.29
CA THR A 89 26.24 -21.71 22.68
C THR A 89 25.55 -21.05 21.48
N ARG A 90 25.02 -21.87 20.55
CA ARG A 90 24.21 -21.39 19.41
C ARG A 90 24.90 -20.34 18.52
N LYS A 91 26.24 -20.23 18.55
CA LYS A 91 27.02 -19.24 17.78
C LYS A 91 26.69 -19.23 16.29
N ARG A 92 26.64 -20.42 15.68
CA ARG A 92 26.39 -20.57 14.25
C ARG A 92 25.06 -19.95 13.82
N ILE A 93 23.97 -20.30 14.51
CA ILE A 93 22.64 -19.79 14.15
C ILE A 93 22.49 -18.30 14.48
N LEU A 94 23.10 -17.82 15.57
CA LEU A 94 23.10 -16.39 15.89
C LEU A 94 23.89 -15.58 14.84
N TYR A 95 25.00 -16.12 14.32
CA TYR A 95 25.75 -15.52 13.22
C TYR A 95 24.92 -15.49 11.92
N GLU A 96 24.23 -16.58 11.59
CA GLU A 96 23.35 -16.64 10.42
C GLU A 96 22.21 -15.60 10.53
N ILE A 97 21.59 -15.46 11.70
CA ILE A 97 20.56 -14.44 11.98
C ILE A 97 21.15 -13.02 11.89
N GLN A 98 22.34 -12.78 12.43
CA GLN A 98 22.98 -11.46 12.36
C GLN A 98 23.30 -11.06 10.91
N LYS A 99 23.83 -11.99 10.12
CA LYS A 99 24.10 -11.74 8.69
C LYS A 99 22.81 -11.41 7.93
N TRP A 100 21.73 -12.15 8.22
CA TRP A 100 20.41 -11.90 7.65
C TRP A 100 19.90 -10.48 8.01
N GLY A 101 19.88 -10.13 9.30
CA GLY A 101 19.32 -8.85 9.76
C GLY A 101 20.14 -7.63 9.32
N ASN A 102 21.43 -7.79 9.03
CA ASN A 102 22.29 -6.71 8.53
C ASN A 102 22.22 -6.50 7.01
N GLY A 103 21.20 -7.06 6.33
CA GLY A 103 21.02 -6.91 4.88
C GLY A 103 21.96 -7.78 4.05
N GLY A 104 22.49 -8.86 4.63
CA GLY A 104 23.30 -9.84 3.90
C GLY A 104 22.47 -10.81 3.03
N ASP A 105 21.15 -10.61 2.97
CA ASP A 105 20.15 -11.38 2.23
C ASP A 105 18.98 -10.45 1.86
N ASP A 106 18.37 -10.64 0.69
CA ASP A 106 17.19 -9.89 0.21
C ASP A 106 15.88 -10.35 0.90
N ASN A 107 15.95 -11.43 1.69
CA ASN A 107 14.79 -11.97 2.41
C ASN A 107 14.42 -11.14 3.64
N CYS A 108 13.19 -10.65 3.72
CA CYS A 108 12.69 -9.90 4.89
C CYS A 108 12.24 -10.78 6.08
N ILE A 109 12.29 -12.11 5.97
CA ILE A 109 11.81 -13.04 7.01
C ILE A 109 12.85 -14.14 7.25
N PHE A 110 13.29 -14.30 8.50
CA PHE A 110 14.09 -15.44 8.95
C PHE A 110 13.23 -16.51 9.62
N TRP A 111 13.26 -17.73 9.11
CA TRP A 111 12.43 -18.83 9.61
C TRP A 111 13.23 -19.87 10.40
N LEU A 112 13.17 -19.79 11.74
CA LEU A 112 13.87 -20.70 12.66
C LEU A 112 13.02 -21.94 13.00
N ARG A 113 13.36 -23.10 12.43
CA ARG A 113 12.69 -24.39 12.68
C ARG A 113 13.44 -25.28 13.67
N GLY A 114 12.70 -26.15 14.36
CA GLY A 114 13.28 -27.19 15.22
C GLY A 114 12.27 -27.77 16.20
N MET A 115 12.64 -28.89 16.84
CA MET A 115 11.82 -29.59 17.83
C MET A 115 11.41 -28.67 19.00
N ALA A 116 10.26 -28.90 19.62
CA ALA A 116 9.85 -28.21 20.84
C ALA A 116 10.91 -28.39 21.94
N GLY A 117 11.06 -27.40 22.82
CA GLY A 117 12.05 -27.45 23.91
C GLY A 117 13.51 -27.20 23.51
N THR A 118 13.85 -27.03 22.23
CA THR A 118 15.24 -26.82 21.78
C THR A 118 15.79 -25.40 21.97
N GLY A 119 15.01 -24.50 22.59
CA GLY A 119 15.44 -23.13 22.89
C GLY A 119 15.27 -22.10 21.77
N LYS A 120 14.38 -22.34 20.79
CA LYS A 120 14.09 -21.40 19.69
C LYS A 120 13.73 -19.98 20.18
N SER A 121 12.84 -19.88 21.17
CA SER A 121 12.45 -18.58 21.76
C SER A 121 13.64 -17.91 22.49
N THR A 122 14.53 -18.70 23.08
CA THR A 122 15.76 -18.20 23.71
C THR A 122 16.73 -17.65 22.68
N ILE A 123 16.86 -18.30 21.51
CA ILE A 123 17.64 -17.78 20.37
C ILE A 123 17.04 -16.46 19.88
N ALA A 124 15.72 -16.40 19.67
CA ALA A 124 15.04 -15.18 19.21
C ALA A 124 15.26 -14.00 20.16
N ARG A 125 15.12 -14.21 21.48
CA ARG A 125 15.42 -13.18 22.50
C ARG A 125 16.88 -12.72 22.46
N THR A 126 17.81 -13.65 22.29
CA THR A 126 19.25 -13.33 22.21
C THR A 126 19.55 -12.50 20.97
N ALA A 127 18.97 -12.87 19.82
CA ALA A 127 19.11 -12.10 18.58
C ALA A 127 18.51 -10.69 18.72
N ALA A 128 17.30 -10.57 19.30
CA ALA A 128 16.69 -9.26 19.55
C ALA A 128 17.58 -8.39 20.44
N LYS A 129 18.13 -8.94 21.53
CA LYS A 129 19.10 -8.23 22.36
C LYS A 129 20.35 -7.80 21.58
N MET A 130 20.91 -8.68 20.74
CA MET A 130 22.08 -8.35 19.91
C MET A 130 21.81 -7.17 18.96
N PHE A 131 20.63 -7.11 18.33
CA PHE A 131 20.25 -6.00 17.46
C PHE A 131 19.92 -4.72 18.25
N ASN A 132 19.34 -4.84 19.45
CA ASN A 132 19.13 -3.71 20.36
C ASN A 132 20.46 -3.06 20.73
N ASP A 133 21.44 -3.88 21.11
CA ASP A 133 22.78 -3.43 21.50
C ASP A 133 23.52 -2.77 20.30
N GLN A 134 23.05 -2.99 19.07
CA GLN A 134 23.55 -2.35 17.83
C GLN A 134 22.69 -1.17 17.35
N LEU A 135 21.62 -0.80 18.07
CA LEU A 135 20.63 0.21 17.66
C LEU A 135 19.95 -0.10 16.31
N LEU A 136 19.75 -1.39 16.03
CA LEU A 136 19.13 -1.89 14.78
C LEU A 136 17.71 -2.42 14.99
N LEU A 137 17.17 -2.40 16.21
CA LEU A 137 15.75 -2.70 16.43
C LEU A 137 14.89 -1.50 16.00
N GLY A 138 14.03 -1.72 15.02
CA GLY A 138 12.96 -0.79 14.71
C GLY A 138 11.86 -0.82 15.77
N ALA A 139 11.21 0.32 16.01
CA ALA A 139 10.08 0.46 16.93
C ALA A 139 10.37 0.03 18.39
N SER A 140 11.57 0.33 18.92
CA SER A 140 11.90 0.22 20.35
C SER A 140 11.31 1.36 21.18
#